data_AF-A0AAU2UK58-F1
#
_entry.id   AF-A0AAU2UK58-F1
#
_cell.length_a   1.000
_cell.length_b   1.000
_cell.length_c   1.000
_cell.angle_alpha   90.00
_cell.angle_beta   90.00
_cell.angle_gamma   90.00
#
_symmetry.space_group_name_H-M   'P 1'
#
loop_
_entity.id
_entity.type
_entity.pdbx_description
1 polymer ?
#
loop_
_entity_poly.entity_id
_entity_poly.type
_entity_poly.pdbx_seq_one_letter_code
_entity_poly.pdbx_strand_id
1 'polypeptide(L)'
;MSQTDVQVSGRPDALDAHGTQSPKKEAVPRLYALDALRVLAALSVLLFHFTGVDAATRANWGVHPKELFPWLFPVTSYGSYGVQLFFIISGFVICLSAWNRTPGQFVRARFLRLFPAYWFSAVVAFLVWRMLPDGQRTAPSISDSLTNLTMFQVPLSARHLVGAYWTLWVELTFYLIFLVVLWKGVDYRRVSVFCWVWLLASVLVQQDKDVPLLGIFAQPLNTALFVAGIAMYLMYRFGPDLKLWGLLGASWLVMQSDLVEHADNLRHNKGMDRDPYLALALVTVFYLLVLAVALRKVNWIDWKWLPAAGALVYPLYLLHEELGWAMIRELYGHVGAWPTLGITTAALIALAWLVHRFVERPAQNWLRAALARESSNPPTLPRS
;
A
#
# COMPACT_ATOMS: atom_id res chain seq x y z
N MET A 1 14.65 0.47 1.30
CA MET A 1 14.59 -0.35 0.08
C MET A 1 13.16 -0.25 -0.43
N SER A 2 12.91 0.33 -1.62
CA SER A 2 11.53 0.38 -2.13
C SER A 2 11.03 -1.04 -2.46
N GLN A 3 9.72 -1.25 -2.48
CA GLN A 3 9.13 -2.57 -2.70
C GLN A 3 9.53 -3.20 -4.05
N THR A 4 10.03 -2.39 -4.97
CA THR A 4 10.48 -2.73 -6.33
C THR A 4 11.86 -3.38 -6.37
N ASP A 5 12.62 -3.37 -5.28
CA ASP A 5 13.91 -4.07 -5.18
C ASP A 5 13.69 -5.56 -4.92
N VAL A 6 13.49 -6.34 -5.97
CA VAL A 6 13.46 -7.81 -5.86
C VAL A 6 14.36 -8.43 -6.92
N GLN A 7 15.34 -9.22 -6.48
CA GLN A 7 16.08 -10.12 -7.36
C GLN A 7 15.19 -11.30 -7.73
N VAL A 8 14.70 -11.31 -8.97
CA VAL A 8 14.06 -12.46 -9.62
C VAL A 8 15.17 -13.25 -10.32
N SER A 9 15.25 -14.57 -10.10
CA SER A 9 16.13 -15.40 -10.92
C SER A 9 15.62 -15.40 -12.35
N GLY A 10 16.52 -15.05 -13.29
CA GLY A 10 16.27 -15.13 -14.73
C GLY A 10 15.94 -16.56 -15.19
N ARG A 11 15.51 -16.67 -16.45
CA ARG A 11 15.22 -17.96 -17.11
C ARG A 11 16.39 -18.95 -16.93
N PRO A 12 16.10 -20.26 -16.84
CA PRO A 12 17.14 -21.26 -17.03
C PRO A 12 17.49 -21.30 -18.52
N ASP A 13 18.49 -20.53 -18.93
CA ASP A 13 19.15 -20.77 -20.21
C ASP A 13 20.24 -21.84 -20.01
N ALA A 14 20.47 -22.63 -21.06
CA ALA A 14 21.10 -23.95 -21.06
C ALA A 14 22.46 -24.05 -20.33
N LEU A 15 22.75 -25.26 -19.83
CA LEU A 15 24.00 -25.63 -19.17
C LEU A 15 25.19 -25.52 -20.13
N ASP A 16 26.19 -24.71 -19.77
CA ASP A 16 27.50 -24.73 -20.43
C ASP A 16 28.41 -25.79 -19.79
N ALA A 17 29.00 -26.64 -20.64
CA ALA A 17 29.77 -27.83 -20.28
C ALA A 17 31.21 -27.57 -19.79
N HIS A 18 31.59 -26.31 -19.51
CA HIS A 18 32.96 -25.95 -19.15
C HIS A 18 32.99 -25.02 -17.95
N GLY A 19 33.17 -25.60 -16.77
CA GLY A 19 33.22 -24.86 -15.51
C GLY A 19 34.31 -23.78 -15.51
N THR A 20 33.91 -22.51 -15.51
CA THR A 20 34.31 -21.47 -14.54
C THR A 20 33.81 -20.09 -14.95
N GLN A 21 32.71 -19.67 -14.32
CA GLN A 21 32.47 -18.37 -13.68
C GLN A 21 31.15 -18.54 -12.94
N SER A 22 31.11 -18.30 -11.62
CA SER A 22 29.82 -18.24 -10.92
C SER A 22 28.94 -17.23 -11.66
N PRO A 23 27.71 -17.60 -12.08
CA PRO A 23 26.87 -16.68 -12.82
C PRO A 23 26.71 -15.44 -11.94
N LYS A 24 27.20 -14.29 -12.41
CA LYS A 24 26.84 -12.99 -11.82
C LYS A 24 25.32 -12.99 -11.81
N LYS A 25 24.71 -13.08 -10.62
CA LYS A 25 23.27 -12.91 -10.44
C LYS A 25 22.90 -11.61 -11.16
N GLU A 26 22.31 -11.71 -12.34
CA GLU A 26 21.86 -10.54 -13.09
C GLU A 26 20.91 -9.78 -12.18
N ALA A 27 21.31 -8.56 -11.81
CA ALA A 27 20.47 -7.70 -11.01
C ALA A 27 19.27 -7.31 -11.87
N VAL A 28 18.08 -7.77 -11.48
CA VAL A 28 16.83 -7.44 -12.17
C VAL A 28 16.69 -5.93 -12.28
N PRO A 29 16.34 -5.40 -13.46
CA PRO A 29 16.10 -3.98 -13.64
C PRO A 29 14.97 -3.54 -12.70
N ARG A 30 15.28 -2.54 -11.88
CA ARG A 30 14.34 -1.96 -10.91
C ARG A 30 13.18 -1.31 -11.65
N LEU A 31 11.97 -1.47 -11.11
CA LEU A 31 10.76 -0.87 -11.67
C LEU A 31 10.58 0.57 -11.16
N TYR A 32 11.38 1.50 -11.68
CA TYR A 32 11.35 2.93 -11.31
C TYR A 32 9.96 3.56 -11.50
N ALA A 33 9.24 3.17 -12.56
CA ALA A 33 7.88 3.66 -12.81
C ALA A 33 6.91 3.30 -11.67
N LEU A 34 7.03 2.12 -11.04
CA LEU A 34 6.22 1.79 -9.86
C LEU A 34 6.58 2.68 -8.67
N ASP A 35 7.87 3.02 -8.48
CA ASP A 35 8.29 3.95 -7.44
C ASP A 35 7.68 5.34 -7.66
N ALA A 36 7.63 5.83 -8.91
CA ALA A 36 6.95 7.08 -9.26
C ALA A 36 5.45 7.05 -8.95
N LEU A 37 4.75 5.98 -9.36
CA LEU A 37 3.31 5.84 -9.08
C LEU A 37 3.02 5.78 -7.57
N ARG A 38 3.90 5.16 -6.78
CA ARG A 38 3.78 5.15 -5.31
C ARG A 38 3.96 6.53 -4.71
N VAL A 39 4.92 7.33 -5.20
CA VAL A 39 5.13 8.71 -4.74
C VAL A 39 3.90 9.56 -5.07
N LEU A 40 3.38 9.43 -6.30
CA LEU A 40 2.15 10.11 -6.72
C LEU A 40 0.98 9.73 -5.80
N ALA A 41 0.78 8.44 -5.53
CA ALA A 41 -0.27 7.96 -4.64
C ALA A 41 -0.14 8.54 -3.21
N ALA A 42 1.07 8.52 -2.63
CA ALA A 42 1.28 9.06 -1.28
C ALA A 42 1.02 10.57 -1.20
N LEU A 43 1.53 11.34 -2.17
CA LEU A 43 1.31 12.78 -2.20
C LEU A 43 -0.17 13.12 -2.42
N SER A 44 -0.85 12.36 -3.27
CA SER A 44 -2.29 12.50 -3.50
C SER A 44 -3.10 12.27 -2.21
N VAL A 45 -2.78 11.21 -1.45
CA VAL A 45 -3.45 10.93 -0.16
C VAL A 45 -3.08 11.95 0.92
N LEU A 46 -1.83 12.42 0.96
CA LEU A 46 -1.41 13.46 1.89
C LEU A 46 -2.17 14.77 1.65
N LEU A 47 -2.19 15.23 0.39
CA LEU A 47 -2.91 16.45 0.03
C LEU A 47 -4.41 16.29 0.23
N PHE A 48 -4.96 15.11 -0.02
CA PHE A 48 -6.35 14.79 0.32
C PHE A 48 -6.65 15.06 1.79
N HIS A 49 -5.86 14.53 2.74
CA HIS A 49 -6.10 14.76 4.15
C HIS A 49 -5.88 16.21 4.58
N PHE A 50 -4.99 16.96 3.89
CA PHE A 50 -4.69 18.34 4.26
C PHE A 50 -5.63 19.37 3.65
N THR A 51 -6.16 19.11 2.45
CA THR A 51 -6.92 20.11 1.69
C THR A 51 -8.18 19.57 1.02
N GLY A 52 -8.48 18.27 1.15
CA GLY A 52 -9.55 17.59 0.39
C GLY A 52 -10.59 16.80 1.20
N VAL A 53 -10.48 16.72 2.53
CA VAL A 53 -11.47 16.03 3.41
C VAL A 53 -12.42 17.02 4.06
N ASP A 54 -13.71 17.02 3.74
CA ASP A 54 -14.64 18.07 4.20
C ASP A 54 -14.75 18.19 5.72
N ALA A 55 -15.09 17.11 6.43
CA ALA A 55 -15.34 17.16 7.87
C ALA A 55 -14.05 17.27 8.72
N ALA A 56 -13.08 16.39 8.47
CA ALA A 56 -11.84 16.34 9.26
C ALA A 56 -10.93 17.55 8.99
N THR A 57 -10.84 18.03 7.74
CA THR A 57 -10.01 19.20 7.42
C THR A 57 -10.62 20.46 8.01
N ARG A 58 -11.95 20.61 8.01
CA ARG A 58 -12.62 21.74 8.68
C ARG A 58 -12.29 21.81 10.16
N ALA A 59 -12.24 20.67 10.86
CA ALA A 59 -11.86 20.64 12.27
C ALA A 59 -10.42 21.13 12.50
N ASN A 60 -9.52 20.93 11.54
CA ASN A 60 -8.11 21.27 11.69
C ASN A 60 -7.74 22.68 11.21
N TRP A 61 -8.40 23.19 10.18
CA TRP A 61 -8.20 24.57 9.70
C TRP A 61 -9.17 25.58 10.32
N GLY A 62 -10.19 25.13 11.06
CA GLY A 62 -11.26 25.98 11.60
C GLY A 62 -12.27 26.49 10.56
N VAL A 63 -11.95 26.41 9.27
CA VAL A 63 -12.80 26.79 8.13
C VAL A 63 -12.83 25.67 7.09
N HIS A 64 -13.79 25.73 6.16
CA HIS A 64 -13.85 24.74 5.10
C HIS A 64 -12.63 24.88 4.16
N PRO A 65 -11.87 23.81 3.86
CA PRO A 65 -10.65 23.93 3.03
C PRO A 65 -10.88 24.50 1.63
N LYS A 66 -12.09 24.38 1.06
CA LYS A 66 -12.47 25.04 -0.20
C LYS A 66 -12.33 26.57 -0.14
N GLU A 67 -12.49 27.17 1.04
CA GLU A 67 -12.32 28.63 1.23
C GLU A 67 -10.84 29.03 1.19
N LEU A 68 -9.96 28.19 1.75
CA LEU A 68 -8.51 28.43 1.79
C LEU A 68 -7.81 28.05 0.48
N PHE A 69 -8.29 27.00 -0.18
CA PHE A 69 -7.65 26.36 -1.31
C PHE A 69 -8.62 26.11 -2.48
N PRO A 70 -9.29 27.15 -3.03
CA PRO A 70 -10.39 26.98 -4.00
C PRO A 70 -9.98 26.25 -5.29
N TRP A 71 -8.73 26.39 -5.72
CA TRP A 71 -8.20 25.74 -6.94
C TRP A 71 -7.63 24.35 -6.69
N LEU A 72 -7.15 24.08 -5.47
CA LEU A 72 -6.53 22.81 -5.10
C LEU A 72 -7.56 21.82 -4.59
N PHE A 73 -8.54 22.28 -3.81
CA PHE A 73 -9.61 21.48 -3.21
C PHE A 73 -10.33 20.57 -4.23
N PRO A 74 -10.77 21.03 -5.41
CA PRO A 74 -11.47 20.17 -6.39
C PRO A 74 -10.63 19.00 -6.90
N VAL A 75 -9.31 19.14 -6.91
CA VAL A 75 -8.37 18.08 -7.33
C VAL A 75 -8.06 17.17 -6.14
N THR A 76 -7.72 17.76 -4.99
CA THR A 76 -7.30 17.01 -3.81
C THR A 76 -8.44 16.25 -3.15
N SER A 77 -9.70 16.62 -3.37
CA SER A 77 -10.87 15.88 -2.89
C SER A 77 -10.93 14.45 -3.47
N TYR A 78 -10.35 14.22 -4.64
CA TYR A 78 -10.20 12.88 -5.23
C TYR A 78 -8.91 12.18 -4.80
N GLY A 79 -8.07 12.81 -3.98
CA GLY A 79 -6.76 12.26 -3.66
C GLY A 79 -6.78 10.99 -2.82
N SER A 80 -7.91 10.69 -2.14
CA SER A 80 -8.12 9.39 -1.47
C SER A 80 -8.02 8.21 -2.43
N TYR A 81 -8.31 8.42 -3.73
CA TYR A 81 -8.21 7.35 -4.72
C TYR A 81 -6.75 6.85 -4.93
N GLY A 82 -5.75 7.58 -4.41
CA GLY A 82 -4.38 7.09 -4.33
C GLY A 82 -4.25 5.76 -3.55
N VAL A 83 -5.18 5.45 -2.64
CA VAL A 83 -5.22 4.15 -1.94
C VAL A 83 -5.48 3.00 -2.90
N GLN A 84 -6.37 3.19 -3.88
CA GLN A 84 -6.68 2.19 -4.91
C GLN A 84 -5.45 1.93 -5.78
N LEU A 85 -4.70 2.98 -6.14
CA LEU A 85 -3.41 2.82 -6.81
C LEU A 85 -2.41 2.04 -5.93
N PHE A 86 -2.36 2.29 -4.62
CA PHE A 86 -1.55 1.49 -3.71
C PHE A 86 -1.94 0.00 -3.71
N PHE A 87 -3.23 -0.34 -3.69
CA PHE A 87 -3.66 -1.74 -3.70
C PHE A 87 -3.32 -2.46 -5.01
N ILE A 88 -3.47 -1.80 -6.16
CA ILE A 88 -3.01 -2.34 -7.44
C ILE A 88 -1.49 -2.59 -7.41
N ILE A 89 -0.70 -1.62 -6.95
CA ILE A 89 0.75 -1.76 -6.84
C ILE A 89 1.12 -2.86 -5.85
N SER A 90 0.42 -2.97 -4.72
CA SER A 90 0.67 -4.01 -3.72
C SER A 90 0.35 -5.41 -4.26
N GLY A 91 -0.70 -5.58 -5.07
CA GLY A 91 -0.97 -6.83 -5.78
C GLY A 91 0.13 -7.20 -6.78
N PHE A 92 0.69 -6.22 -7.49
CA PHE A 92 1.83 -6.44 -8.37
C PHE A 92 3.07 -6.87 -7.58
N VAL A 93 3.40 -6.11 -6.54
CA VAL A 93 4.66 -6.26 -5.81
C VAL A 93 4.65 -7.47 -4.86
N ILE A 94 3.50 -7.86 -4.31
CA ILE A 94 3.43 -9.08 -3.50
C ILE A 94 3.88 -10.27 -4.33
N CYS A 95 3.38 -10.38 -5.56
CA CYS A 95 3.60 -11.51 -6.43
C CYS A 95 5.05 -11.51 -6.94
N LEU A 96 5.58 -10.31 -7.26
CA LEU A 96 7.00 -10.09 -7.52
C LEU A 96 7.89 -10.58 -6.37
N SER A 97 7.55 -10.21 -5.13
CA SER A 97 8.39 -10.50 -3.96
C SER A 97 8.28 -11.92 -3.44
N ALA A 98 7.14 -12.57 -3.66
CA ALA A 98 6.84 -13.91 -3.20
C ALA A 98 7.44 -14.97 -4.13
N TRP A 99 7.71 -14.60 -5.38
CA TRP A 99 8.29 -15.50 -6.36
C TRP A 99 9.63 -16.06 -5.89
N ASN A 100 9.77 -17.39 -5.94
CA ASN A 100 10.96 -18.12 -5.49
C ASN A 100 11.34 -17.89 -4.01
N ARG A 101 10.36 -17.60 -3.14
CA ARG A 101 10.57 -17.52 -1.68
C ARG A 101 9.77 -18.57 -0.94
N THR A 102 10.32 -19.02 0.18
CA THR A 102 9.55 -19.84 1.13
C THR A 102 8.55 -18.97 1.89
N PRO A 103 7.48 -19.58 2.46
CA PRO A 103 6.55 -18.84 3.30
C PRO A 103 7.23 -18.09 4.46
N GLY A 104 8.20 -18.70 5.13
CA GLY A 104 8.94 -18.06 6.24
C GLY A 104 9.75 -16.83 5.79
N GLN A 105 10.44 -16.93 4.65
CA GLN A 105 11.17 -15.79 4.06
C GLN A 105 10.22 -14.66 3.67
N PHE A 106 9.04 -15.00 3.14
CA PHE A 106 8.01 -14.03 2.80
C PHE A 106 7.48 -13.30 4.04
N VAL A 107 7.04 -14.03 5.08
CA VAL A 107 6.53 -13.44 6.33
C VAL A 107 7.57 -12.53 6.96
N ARG A 108 8.81 -12.99 7.10
CA ARG A 108 9.88 -12.21 7.73
C ARG A 108 10.17 -10.91 6.97
N ALA A 109 10.21 -10.98 5.64
CA ALA A 109 10.44 -9.80 4.81
C ALA A 109 9.29 -8.79 4.89
N ARG A 110 8.05 -9.25 5.03
CA ARG A 110 6.86 -8.40 5.15
C ARG A 110 6.73 -7.81 6.55
N PHE A 111 7.03 -8.60 7.58
CA PHE A 111 7.04 -8.16 8.97
C PHE A 111 8.04 -7.01 9.20
N LEU A 112 9.30 -7.20 8.82
CA LEU A 112 10.36 -6.19 9.01
C LEU A 112 10.23 -4.97 8.09
N ARG A 113 9.37 -5.09 7.08
CA ARG A 113 9.01 -3.99 6.21
C ARG A 113 7.93 -3.11 6.85
N LEU A 114 6.91 -3.70 7.48
CA LEU A 114 5.76 -2.97 8.00
C LEU A 114 5.98 -2.53 9.46
N PHE A 115 6.25 -3.49 10.36
CA PHE A 115 6.15 -3.27 11.79
C PHE A 115 7.10 -2.21 12.37
N PRO A 116 8.38 -2.10 11.96
CA PRO A 116 9.28 -1.11 12.56
C PRO A 116 8.79 0.34 12.42
N ALA A 117 8.44 0.76 11.20
CA ALA A 117 7.92 2.11 10.98
C ALA A 117 6.51 2.28 11.55
N TYR A 118 5.68 1.22 11.48
CA TYR A 118 4.33 1.21 12.05
C TYR A 118 4.32 1.41 13.56
N TRP A 119 5.20 0.74 14.31
CA TRP A 119 5.31 0.93 15.75
C TRP A 119 5.80 2.33 16.09
N PHE A 120 6.77 2.86 15.34
CA PHE A 120 7.20 4.24 15.50
C PHE A 120 6.03 5.21 15.30
N SER A 121 5.25 5.06 14.23
CA SER A 121 4.10 5.93 13.97
C SER A 121 2.99 5.74 15.00
N ALA A 122 2.79 4.54 15.54
CA ALA A 122 1.81 4.28 16.59
C ALA A 122 2.19 5.01 17.89
N VAL A 123 3.47 5.01 18.25
CA VAL A 123 3.97 5.80 19.39
C VAL A 123 3.79 7.29 19.14
N VAL A 124 4.17 7.79 17.96
CA VAL A 124 3.98 9.21 17.61
C VAL A 124 2.50 9.60 17.67
N ALA A 125 1.60 8.82 17.08
CA ALA A 125 0.17 9.07 17.10
C ALA A 125 -0.39 9.04 18.53
N PHE A 126 0.03 8.08 19.35
CA PHE A 126 -0.33 8.05 20.77
C PHE A 126 0.09 9.33 21.48
N LEU A 127 1.32 9.80 21.28
CA LEU A 127 1.81 11.05 21.88
C LEU A 127 1.02 12.27 21.39
N VAL A 128 0.69 12.35 20.09
CA VAL A 128 -0.16 13.41 19.54
C VAL A 128 -1.52 13.42 20.23
N TRP A 129 -2.16 12.27 20.40
CA TRP A 129 -3.45 12.18 21.12
C TRP A 129 -3.37 12.64 22.59
N ARG A 130 -2.23 12.43 23.26
CA ARG A 130 -2.06 12.81 24.68
C ARG A 130 -1.60 14.24 24.89
N MET A 131 -0.78 14.76 24.00
CA MET A 131 -0.10 16.05 24.15
C MET A 131 -0.72 17.17 23.31
N LEU A 132 -1.37 16.82 22.19
CA LEU A 132 -1.95 17.77 21.23
C LEU A 132 -3.39 17.36 20.87
N PRO A 133 -4.31 17.24 21.86
CA PRO A 133 -5.69 16.83 21.61
C PRO A 133 -6.40 17.83 20.69
N ASP A 134 -7.20 17.34 19.75
CA ASP A 134 -7.96 18.19 18.83
C ASP A 134 -9.23 18.78 19.44
N GLY A 135 -9.60 18.36 20.66
CA GLY A 135 -10.78 18.84 21.39
C GLY A 135 -12.13 18.40 20.81
N GLN A 136 -12.15 17.65 19.70
CA GLN A 136 -13.37 17.23 19.00
C GLN A 136 -13.56 15.72 19.01
N ARG A 137 -12.49 14.96 18.72
CA ARG A 137 -12.53 13.50 18.66
C ARG A 137 -12.16 12.93 20.02
N THR A 138 -12.84 11.84 20.39
CA THR A 138 -12.46 11.07 21.58
C THR A 138 -11.16 10.33 21.33
N ALA A 139 -10.15 10.61 22.17
CA ALA A 139 -8.86 9.94 22.09
C ALA A 139 -9.01 8.41 22.29
N PRO A 140 -8.30 7.58 21.52
CA PRO A 140 -8.24 6.14 21.76
C PRO A 140 -7.79 5.80 23.19
N SER A 141 -8.37 4.75 23.76
CA SER A 141 -7.98 4.28 25.09
C SER A 141 -6.56 3.68 25.08
N ILE A 142 -5.98 3.44 26.26
CA ILE A 142 -4.70 2.70 26.36
C ILE A 142 -4.88 1.28 25.78
N SER A 143 -6.03 0.64 26.04
CA SER A 143 -6.36 -0.67 25.48
C SER A 143 -6.42 -0.65 23.94
N ASP A 144 -7.06 0.38 23.36
CA ASP A 144 -7.08 0.57 21.91
C ASP A 144 -5.65 0.74 21.38
N SER A 145 -4.83 1.54 22.06
CA SER A 145 -3.45 1.82 21.67
C SER A 145 -2.59 0.55 21.64
N LEU A 146 -2.73 -0.30 22.68
CA LEU A 146 -2.06 -1.61 22.73
C LEU A 146 -2.55 -2.55 21.64
N THR A 147 -3.86 -2.55 21.37
CA THR A 147 -4.43 -3.34 20.27
C THR A 147 -3.86 -2.91 18.93
N ASN A 148 -3.73 -1.60 18.68
CA ASN A 148 -3.14 -1.09 17.45
C ASN A 148 -1.69 -1.57 17.28
N LEU A 149 -0.89 -1.73 18.33
CA LEU A 149 0.49 -2.25 18.18
C LEU A 149 0.56 -3.63 17.50
N THR A 150 -0.53 -4.40 17.51
CA THR A 150 -0.64 -5.70 16.85
C THR A 150 -1.10 -5.62 15.39
N MET A 151 -1.61 -4.47 14.95
CA MET A 151 -2.35 -4.26 13.70
C MET A 151 -3.74 -4.96 13.64
N PHE A 152 -4.23 -5.56 14.73
CA PHE A 152 -5.55 -6.21 14.80
C PHE A 152 -6.70 -5.29 15.23
N GLN A 153 -6.55 -3.96 15.10
CA GLN A 153 -7.59 -3.02 15.52
C GLN A 153 -8.93 -3.17 14.78
N VAL A 154 -8.93 -3.62 13.53
CA VAL A 154 -10.17 -3.84 12.75
C VAL A 154 -10.97 -5.05 13.28
N PRO A 155 -10.41 -6.28 13.32
CA PRO A 155 -11.18 -7.44 13.76
C PRO A 155 -11.53 -7.41 15.26
N LEU A 156 -10.74 -6.71 16.07
CA LEU A 156 -11.00 -6.52 17.50
C LEU A 156 -11.84 -5.28 17.81
N SER A 157 -12.32 -4.58 16.78
CA SER A 157 -13.17 -3.38 16.91
C SER A 157 -12.55 -2.28 17.80
N ALA A 158 -11.23 -2.19 17.84
CA ALA A 158 -10.51 -1.17 18.58
C ALA A 158 -10.43 0.13 17.76
N ARG A 159 -10.44 1.28 18.45
CA ARG A 159 -10.31 2.58 17.78
C ARG A 159 -8.94 2.70 17.11
N HIS A 160 -8.91 3.17 15.88
CA HIS A 160 -7.67 3.41 15.16
C HIS A 160 -6.86 4.53 15.82
N LEU A 161 -5.57 4.29 16.06
CA LEU A 161 -4.66 5.37 16.49
C LEU A 161 -4.46 6.41 15.39
N VAL A 162 -4.40 5.94 14.15
CA VAL A 162 -4.29 6.74 12.92
C VAL A 162 -5.36 6.21 11.96
N GLY A 163 -6.20 7.08 11.42
CA GLY A 163 -7.28 6.69 10.51
C GLY A 163 -6.80 5.80 9.37
N ALA A 164 -5.69 6.13 8.71
CA ALA A 164 -5.09 5.41 7.60
C ALA A 164 -4.68 3.96 7.92
N TYR A 165 -4.63 3.54 9.20
CA TYR A 165 -4.29 2.17 9.59
C TYR A 165 -5.25 1.09 9.10
N TRP A 166 -6.48 1.45 8.69
CA TRP A 166 -7.38 0.50 8.05
C TRP A 166 -6.77 -0.09 6.76
N THR A 167 -5.99 0.69 6.01
CA THR A 167 -5.34 0.22 4.76
C THR A 167 -4.25 -0.81 5.03
N LEU A 168 -3.53 -0.66 6.15
CA LEU A 168 -2.48 -1.59 6.57
C LEU A 168 -3.08 -2.92 7.03
N TRP A 169 -4.24 -2.87 7.69
CA TRP A 169 -4.99 -4.07 8.00
C TRP A 169 -5.39 -4.84 6.74
N VAL A 170 -5.89 -4.13 5.71
CA VAL A 170 -6.22 -4.74 4.41
C VAL A 170 -4.96 -5.36 3.77
N GLU A 171 -3.83 -4.65 3.80
CA GLU A 171 -2.55 -5.18 3.28
C GLU A 171 -2.06 -6.42 4.06
N LEU A 172 -2.13 -6.41 5.40
CA LEU A 172 -1.80 -7.56 6.25
C LEU A 172 -2.72 -8.74 5.96
N THR A 173 -4.02 -8.50 5.84
CA THR A 173 -5.03 -9.50 5.49
C THR A 173 -4.70 -10.18 4.18
N PHE A 174 -4.35 -9.38 3.16
CA PHE A 174 -3.91 -9.90 1.88
C PHE A 174 -2.62 -10.73 1.99
N TYR A 175 -1.66 -10.33 2.81
CA TYR A 175 -0.45 -11.11 3.06
C TYR A 175 -0.78 -12.48 3.65
N LEU A 176 -1.71 -12.55 4.60
CA LEU A 176 -2.16 -13.80 5.21
C LEU A 176 -2.87 -14.71 4.19
N ILE A 177 -3.74 -14.16 3.35
CA ILE A 177 -4.42 -14.93 2.30
C ILE A 177 -3.40 -15.46 1.28
N PHE A 178 -2.45 -14.63 0.85
CA PHE A 178 -1.47 -15.01 -0.16
C PHE A 178 -0.46 -16.07 0.34
N LEU A 179 -0.31 -16.22 1.66
CA LEU A 179 0.48 -17.33 2.24
C LEU A 179 -0.07 -18.70 1.82
N VAL A 180 -1.38 -18.83 1.61
CA VAL A 180 -2.01 -20.09 1.16
C VAL A 180 -1.46 -20.49 -0.22
N VAL A 181 -1.24 -19.52 -1.12
CA VAL A 181 -0.63 -19.76 -2.43
C VAL A 181 0.84 -20.14 -2.29
N LEU A 182 1.56 -19.45 -1.40
CA LEU A 182 2.98 -19.71 -1.13
C LEU A 182 3.24 -21.09 -0.54
N TRP A 183 2.34 -21.61 0.31
CA TRP A 183 2.53 -22.92 0.98
C TRP A 183 2.66 -24.08 0.00
N LYS A 184 1.97 -24.03 -1.14
CA LYS A 184 2.10 -25.06 -2.18
C LYS A 184 3.20 -24.74 -3.20
N GLY A 185 3.71 -23.51 -3.19
CA GLY A 185 4.67 -22.97 -4.17
C GLY A 185 3.98 -22.10 -5.22
N VAL A 186 4.62 -20.97 -5.56
CA VAL A 186 4.09 -19.96 -6.48
C VAL A 186 4.40 -20.35 -7.93
N ASP A 187 3.35 -20.59 -8.71
CA ASP A 187 3.43 -20.76 -10.17
C ASP A 187 2.27 -20.03 -10.87
N TYR A 188 2.38 -19.86 -12.19
CA TYR A 188 1.37 -19.15 -12.98
C TYR A 188 -0.04 -19.72 -12.78
N ARG A 189 -0.21 -21.05 -12.83
CA ARG A 189 -1.53 -21.69 -12.78
C ARG A 189 -2.16 -21.52 -11.42
N ARG A 190 -1.41 -21.75 -10.34
CA ARG A 190 -1.91 -21.63 -8.96
C ARG A 190 -2.28 -20.19 -8.62
N VAL A 191 -1.46 -19.22 -9.01
CA VAL A 191 -1.76 -17.80 -8.81
C VAL A 191 -3.00 -17.38 -9.61
N SER A 192 -3.10 -17.79 -10.88
CA SER A 192 -4.26 -17.46 -11.71
C SER A 192 -5.56 -18.09 -11.18
N VAL A 193 -5.54 -19.37 -10.78
CA VAL A 193 -6.69 -20.05 -10.15
C VAL A 193 -7.07 -19.36 -8.84
N PHE A 194 -6.09 -19.04 -8.00
CA PHE A 194 -6.31 -18.28 -6.77
C PHE A 194 -7.02 -16.95 -7.05
N CYS A 195 -6.57 -16.18 -8.04
CA CYS A 195 -7.20 -14.91 -8.40
C CYS A 195 -8.66 -15.08 -8.82
N TRP A 196 -8.98 -16.07 -9.67
CA TRP A 196 -10.36 -16.33 -10.08
C TRP A 196 -11.24 -16.76 -8.91
N VAL A 197 -10.75 -17.67 -8.05
CA VAL A 197 -11.48 -18.13 -6.86
C VAL A 197 -11.71 -17.00 -5.88
N TRP A 198 -10.70 -16.18 -5.62
CA TRP A 198 -10.80 -15.07 -4.67
C TRP A 198 -11.72 -13.96 -5.21
N LEU A 199 -11.63 -13.64 -6.51
CA LEU A 199 -12.53 -12.68 -7.15
C LEU A 199 -13.98 -13.17 -7.12
N LEU A 200 -14.23 -14.44 -7.45
CA LEU A 200 -15.56 -15.04 -7.36
C LEU A 200 -16.10 -15.04 -5.92
N ALA A 201 -15.26 -15.43 -4.96
CA ALA A 201 -15.62 -15.38 -3.54
C ALA A 201 -16.02 -13.97 -3.11
N SER A 202 -15.29 -12.93 -3.55
CA SER A 202 -15.63 -11.55 -3.22
C SER A 202 -16.98 -11.09 -3.77
N VAL A 203 -17.38 -11.58 -4.95
CA VAL A 203 -18.71 -11.30 -5.52
C VAL A 203 -19.81 -12.02 -4.75
N LEU A 204 -19.58 -13.27 -4.34
CA LEU A 204 -20.54 -14.03 -3.54
C LEU A 204 -20.78 -13.38 -2.16
N VAL A 205 -19.72 -12.84 -1.56
CA VAL A 205 -19.80 -12.14 -0.26
C VAL A 205 -20.59 -10.84 -0.33
N GLN A 206 -20.68 -10.17 -1.48
CA GLN A 206 -21.57 -9.01 -1.63
C GLN A 206 -23.04 -9.34 -1.44
N GLN A 207 -23.42 -10.57 -1.78
CA GLN A 207 -24.82 -11.02 -1.75
C GLN A 207 -25.27 -11.44 -0.36
N ASP A 208 -24.32 -11.72 0.54
CA ASP A 208 -24.60 -12.23 1.89
C ASP A 208 -23.79 -11.45 2.94
N LYS A 209 -24.45 -10.45 3.54
CA LYS A 209 -23.86 -9.59 4.58
C LYS A 209 -23.73 -10.30 5.94
N ASP A 210 -24.29 -11.50 6.08
CA ASP A 210 -24.39 -12.22 7.35
C ASP A 210 -23.18 -13.13 7.63
N VAL A 211 -22.13 -13.08 6.78
CA VAL A 211 -20.86 -13.78 7.01
C VAL A 211 -19.71 -12.81 7.37
N PRO A 212 -19.60 -12.37 8.65
CA PRO A 212 -18.69 -11.31 9.06
C PRO A 212 -17.22 -11.57 8.72
N LEU A 213 -16.76 -12.82 8.83
CA LEU A 213 -15.37 -13.18 8.55
C LEU A 213 -15.03 -13.05 7.07
N LEU A 214 -15.89 -13.51 6.16
CA LEU A 214 -15.64 -13.43 4.72
C LEU A 214 -15.62 -11.98 4.23
N GLY A 215 -16.46 -11.11 4.80
CA GLY A 215 -16.45 -9.67 4.54
C GLY A 215 -15.17 -8.94 4.98
N ILE A 216 -14.37 -9.53 5.87
CA ILE A 216 -13.05 -9.00 6.27
C ILE A 216 -11.97 -9.40 5.25
N PHE A 217 -12.01 -10.65 4.77
CA PHE A 217 -10.96 -11.22 3.91
C PHE A 217 -11.19 -11.04 2.39
N ALA A 218 -12.44 -10.78 1.96
CA ALA A 218 -12.81 -10.77 0.55
C ALA A 218 -13.67 -9.55 0.19
N GLN A 219 -13.31 -8.36 0.68
CA GLN A 219 -13.98 -7.13 0.25
C GLN A 219 -13.83 -6.95 -1.28
N PRO A 220 -14.92 -6.70 -2.01
CA PRO A 220 -14.92 -6.77 -3.49
C PRO A 220 -13.97 -5.78 -4.15
N LEU A 221 -14.09 -4.50 -3.79
CA LEU A 221 -13.23 -3.45 -4.34
C LEU A 221 -11.75 -3.76 -4.10
N ASN A 222 -11.39 -4.07 -2.85
CA ASN A 222 -10.01 -4.35 -2.49
C ASN A 222 -9.50 -5.60 -3.23
N THR A 223 -10.28 -6.68 -3.21
CA THR A 223 -9.95 -7.95 -3.90
C THR A 223 -9.70 -7.72 -5.38
N ALA A 224 -10.61 -7.00 -6.05
CA ALA A 224 -10.48 -6.66 -7.46
C ALA A 224 -9.18 -5.88 -7.77
N LEU A 225 -8.83 -4.90 -6.94
CA LEU A 225 -7.60 -4.10 -7.09
C LEU A 225 -6.34 -4.94 -6.91
N PHE A 226 -6.28 -5.80 -5.88
CA PHE A 226 -5.16 -6.71 -5.67
C PHE A 226 -5.03 -7.74 -6.80
N VAL A 227 -6.15 -8.32 -7.25
CA VAL A 227 -6.19 -9.26 -8.38
C VAL A 227 -5.71 -8.59 -9.67
N ALA A 228 -6.10 -7.34 -9.94
CA ALA A 228 -5.61 -6.58 -11.08
C ALA A 228 -4.08 -6.43 -11.03
N GLY A 229 -3.53 -6.06 -9.87
CA GLY A 229 -2.09 -5.99 -9.64
C GLY A 229 -1.38 -7.32 -9.89
N ILE A 230 -1.90 -8.42 -9.38
CA ILE A 230 -1.35 -9.76 -9.58
C ILE A 230 -1.38 -10.14 -11.07
N ALA A 231 -2.51 -9.93 -11.75
CA ALA A 231 -2.66 -10.21 -13.18
C ALA A 231 -1.63 -9.42 -14.01
N MET A 232 -1.45 -8.13 -13.71
CA MET A 232 -0.45 -7.29 -14.35
C MET A 232 0.99 -7.76 -14.08
N TYR A 233 1.30 -8.25 -12.89
CA TYR A 233 2.60 -8.87 -12.65
C TYR A 233 2.79 -10.19 -13.44
N LEU A 234 1.74 -11.02 -13.56
CA LEU A 234 1.81 -12.22 -14.40
C LEU A 234 2.05 -11.84 -15.87
N MET A 235 1.41 -10.78 -16.38
CA MET A 235 1.67 -10.25 -17.72
C MET A 235 3.12 -9.77 -17.88
N TYR A 236 3.66 -9.07 -16.87
CA TYR A 236 5.05 -8.60 -16.87
C TYR A 236 6.08 -9.75 -16.92
N ARG A 237 5.77 -10.86 -16.23
CA ARG A 237 6.66 -12.02 -16.09
C ARG A 237 6.55 -13.01 -17.23
N PHE A 238 5.34 -13.35 -17.67
CA PHE A 238 5.07 -14.42 -18.62
C PHE A 238 4.61 -13.93 -20.00
N GLY A 239 4.35 -12.63 -20.13
CA GLY A 239 3.71 -12.04 -21.29
C GLY A 239 2.19 -11.98 -21.16
N PRO A 240 1.53 -11.11 -21.92
CA PRO A 240 0.07 -11.03 -21.95
C PRO A 240 -0.52 -12.25 -22.67
N ASP A 241 -1.63 -12.76 -22.15
CA ASP A 241 -2.44 -13.80 -22.79
C ASP A 241 -3.94 -13.52 -22.56
N LEU A 242 -4.81 -14.23 -23.29
CA LEU A 242 -6.26 -14.03 -23.21
C LEU A 242 -6.84 -14.27 -21.81
N LYS A 243 -6.26 -15.19 -21.03
CA LYS A 243 -6.73 -15.50 -19.67
C LYS A 243 -6.42 -14.35 -18.72
N LEU A 244 -5.23 -13.76 -18.83
CA LEU A 244 -4.83 -12.60 -18.04
C LEU A 244 -5.62 -11.34 -18.44
N TRP A 245 -5.92 -11.16 -19.72
CA TRP A 245 -6.84 -10.10 -20.17
C TRP A 245 -8.25 -10.30 -19.63
N GLY A 246 -8.77 -11.53 -19.67
CA GLY A 246 -10.06 -11.89 -19.08
C GLY A 246 -10.10 -11.64 -17.57
N LEU A 247 -9.04 -12.00 -16.85
CA LEU A 247 -8.91 -11.76 -15.41
C LEU A 247 -8.84 -10.26 -15.08
N LEU A 248 -8.07 -9.49 -15.86
CA LEU A 248 -7.98 -8.04 -15.69
C LEU A 248 -9.33 -7.37 -15.97
N GLY A 249 -10.00 -7.75 -17.05
CA GLY A 249 -11.35 -7.28 -17.38
C GLY A 249 -12.39 -7.62 -16.31
N ALA A 250 -12.40 -8.86 -15.83
CA ALA A 250 -13.28 -9.29 -14.73
C ALA A 250 -13.01 -8.50 -13.45
N SER A 251 -11.74 -8.29 -13.09
CA SER A 251 -11.38 -7.48 -11.92
C SER A 251 -11.83 -6.02 -12.08
N TRP A 252 -11.72 -5.44 -13.27
CA TRP A 252 -12.20 -4.09 -13.54
C TRP A 252 -13.74 -4.00 -13.44
N LEU A 253 -14.47 -5.00 -13.92
CA LEU A 253 -15.94 -5.07 -13.83
C LEU A 253 -16.43 -5.15 -12.38
N VAL A 254 -15.76 -5.92 -11.52
CA VAL A 254 -16.06 -5.99 -10.08
C VAL A 254 -15.73 -4.65 -9.41
N MET A 255 -14.55 -4.09 -9.71
CA MET A 255 -14.10 -2.81 -9.17
C MET A 255 -15.05 -1.68 -9.52
N GLN A 256 -15.47 -1.54 -10.78
CA GLN A 256 -16.33 -0.42 -11.21
C GLN A 256 -17.71 -0.47 -10.54
N SER A 257 -18.27 -1.67 -10.35
CA SER A 257 -19.59 -1.85 -9.74
C SER A 257 -19.57 -1.38 -8.28
N ASP A 258 -18.63 -1.90 -7.49
CA ASP A 258 -18.50 -1.58 -6.07
C ASP A 258 -18.05 -0.12 -5.85
N LEU A 259 -17.16 0.39 -6.71
CA LEU A 259 -16.66 1.77 -6.63
C LEU A 259 -17.77 2.80 -6.85
N VAL A 260 -18.62 2.59 -7.86
CA VAL A 260 -19.72 3.52 -8.17
C VAL A 260 -20.74 3.51 -7.03
N GLU A 261 -21.12 2.33 -6.53
CA GLU A 261 -22.02 2.20 -5.38
C GLU A 261 -21.42 2.87 -4.13
N HIS A 262 -20.14 2.66 -3.86
CA HIS A 262 -19.44 3.27 -2.73
C HIS A 262 -19.38 4.80 -2.86
N ALA A 263 -19.01 5.31 -4.03
CA ALA A 263 -18.91 6.75 -4.28
C ALA A 263 -20.29 7.43 -4.18
N ASP A 264 -21.34 6.79 -4.69
CA ASP A 264 -22.70 7.31 -4.61
C ASP A 264 -23.21 7.34 -3.15
N ASN A 265 -22.93 6.29 -2.38
CA ASN A 265 -23.20 6.24 -0.94
C ASN A 265 -22.47 7.35 -0.18
N LEU A 266 -21.22 7.63 -0.51
CA LEU A 266 -20.46 8.72 0.10
C LEU A 266 -21.04 10.10 -0.27
N ARG A 267 -21.49 10.28 -1.51
CA ARG A 267 -22.12 11.52 -1.98
C ARG A 267 -23.41 11.80 -1.23
N HIS A 268 -24.32 10.82 -1.18
CA HIS A 268 -25.65 11.00 -0.59
C HIS A 268 -25.65 10.99 0.94
N ASN A 269 -24.85 10.12 1.58
CA ASN A 269 -24.92 9.91 3.03
C ASN A 269 -23.90 10.72 3.83
N LYS A 270 -22.78 11.15 3.21
CA LYS A 270 -21.71 11.90 3.89
C LYS A 270 -21.49 13.32 3.34
N GLY A 271 -22.31 13.74 2.37
CA GLY A 271 -22.26 15.09 1.80
C GLY A 271 -20.97 15.40 1.05
N MET A 272 -20.18 14.38 0.68
CA MET A 272 -18.98 14.59 -0.12
C MET A 272 -19.39 14.76 -1.58
N ASP A 273 -19.39 16.00 -2.08
CA ASP A 273 -19.76 16.33 -3.45
C ASP A 273 -18.68 15.86 -4.45
N ARG A 274 -18.67 14.55 -4.72
CA ARG A 274 -17.75 13.88 -5.64
C ARG A 274 -18.54 13.10 -6.66
N ASP A 275 -18.26 13.37 -7.92
CA ASP A 275 -18.79 12.62 -9.06
C ASP A 275 -18.24 11.17 -9.07
N PRO A 276 -19.12 10.15 -8.94
CA PRO A 276 -18.73 8.73 -9.05
C PRO A 276 -18.06 8.36 -10.37
N TYR A 277 -18.43 9.01 -11.47
CA TYR A 277 -17.87 8.71 -12.78
C TYR A 277 -16.46 9.27 -12.96
N LEU A 278 -16.17 10.42 -12.36
CA LEU A 278 -14.81 10.95 -12.30
C LEU A 278 -13.91 10.05 -11.45
N ALA A 279 -14.43 9.52 -10.33
CA ALA A 279 -13.72 8.52 -9.53
C ALA A 279 -13.42 7.24 -10.33
N LEU A 280 -14.41 6.72 -11.06
CA LEU A 280 -14.24 5.56 -11.93
C LEU A 280 -13.21 5.81 -13.04
N ALA A 281 -13.27 6.96 -13.70
CA ALA A 281 -12.31 7.35 -14.73
C ALA A 281 -10.88 7.40 -14.15
N LEU A 282 -10.71 8.02 -12.96
CA LEU A 282 -9.43 8.12 -12.29
C LEU A 282 -8.84 6.76 -11.91
N VAL A 283 -9.64 5.88 -11.30
CA VAL A 283 -9.18 4.52 -10.94
C VAL A 283 -8.90 3.69 -12.20
N THR A 284 -9.65 3.88 -13.28
CA THR A 284 -9.36 3.26 -14.58
C THR A 284 -8.02 3.73 -15.15
N VAL A 285 -7.69 5.02 -15.04
CA VAL A 285 -6.36 5.53 -15.39
C VAL A 285 -5.27 4.85 -14.57
N PHE A 286 -5.49 4.59 -13.27
CA PHE A 286 -4.53 3.84 -12.46
C PHE A 286 -4.30 2.40 -12.96
N TYR A 287 -5.36 1.70 -13.40
CA TYR A 287 -5.21 0.40 -14.07
C TYR A 287 -4.32 0.52 -15.31
N LEU A 288 -4.59 1.50 -16.17
CA LEU A 288 -3.84 1.71 -17.42
C LEU A 288 -2.37 2.07 -17.16
N LEU A 289 -2.08 2.88 -16.15
CA LEU A 289 -0.72 3.25 -15.78
C LEU A 289 0.09 2.05 -15.29
N VAL A 290 -0.48 1.22 -14.40
CA VAL A 290 0.20 0.01 -13.93
C VAL A 290 0.29 -1.03 -15.05
N LEU A 291 -0.70 -1.11 -15.95
CA LEU A 291 -0.67 -1.97 -17.13
C LEU A 291 0.44 -1.55 -18.10
N ALA A 292 0.66 -0.24 -18.29
CA ALA A 292 1.76 0.27 -19.09
C ALA A 292 3.13 -0.14 -18.51
N VAL A 293 3.27 -0.19 -17.19
CA VAL A 293 4.44 -0.78 -16.52
C VAL A 293 4.55 -2.28 -16.82
N ALA A 294 3.45 -3.02 -16.65
CA ALA A 294 3.43 -4.47 -16.88
C ALA A 294 3.80 -4.85 -18.31
N LEU A 295 3.32 -4.08 -19.29
CA LEU A 295 3.61 -4.24 -20.71
C LEU A 295 4.94 -3.60 -21.14
N ARG A 296 5.75 -3.13 -20.18
CA ARG A 296 7.09 -2.55 -20.41
C ARG A 296 7.10 -1.31 -21.31
N LYS A 297 5.96 -0.60 -21.41
CA LYS A 297 5.79 0.61 -22.25
C LYS A 297 6.42 1.86 -21.64
N VAL A 298 6.75 1.83 -20.36
CA VAL A 298 7.33 2.96 -19.60
C VAL A 298 8.73 2.65 -19.05
N ASN A 299 9.45 1.73 -19.68
CA ASN A 299 10.83 1.37 -19.29
C ASN A 299 11.83 2.52 -19.48
N TRP A 300 11.46 3.57 -20.22
CA TRP A 300 12.26 4.79 -20.38
C TRP A 300 12.32 5.63 -19.09
N ILE A 301 11.46 5.37 -18.11
CA ILE A 301 11.54 6.00 -16.79
C ILE A 301 12.61 5.26 -15.98
N ASP A 302 13.79 5.86 -15.84
CA ASP A 302 14.95 5.29 -15.14
C ASP A 302 15.56 6.27 -14.12
N TRP A 303 14.78 7.26 -13.67
CA TRP A 303 15.28 8.35 -12.84
C TRP A 303 15.77 7.84 -11.48
N LYS A 304 17.07 8.05 -11.24
CA LYS A 304 17.80 7.48 -10.09
C LYS A 304 17.34 7.97 -8.71
N TRP A 305 16.56 9.05 -8.64
CA TRP A 305 16.00 9.58 -7.38
C TRP A 305 14.68 8.89 -6.97
N LEU A 306 13.95 8.28 -7.92
CA LEU A 306 12.68 7.60 -7.65
C LEU A 306 12.77 6.49 -6.60
N PRO A 307 13.83 5.65 -6.57
CA PRO A 307 14.03 4.68 -5.50
C PRO A 307 14.08 5.28 -4.10
N ALA A 308 14.76 6.42 -3.97
CA ALA A 308 14.90 7.12 -2.71
C ALA A 308 13.56 7.71 -2.29
N ALA A 309 12.84 8.37 -3.21
CA ALA A 309 11.52 8.91 -2.95
C ALA A 309 10.50 7.81 -2.61
N GLY A 310 10.48 6.71 -3.37
CA GLY A 310 9.62 5.54 -3.14
C GLY A 310 9.89 4.85 -1.81
N ALA A 311 11.11 4.96 -1.27
CA ALA A 311 11.43 4.47 0.08
C ALA A 311 10.85 5.36 1.20
N LEU A 312 10.59 6.64 0.95
CA LEU A 312 9.98 7.56 1.93
C LEU A 312 8.46 7.44 1.98
N VAL A 313 7.84 6.87 0.94
CA VAL A 313 6.38 6.74 0.81
C VAL A 313 5.74 6.10 2.03
N TYR A 314 6.32 5.01 2.56
CA TYR A 314 5.70 4.29 3.67
C TYR A 314 5.76 5.07 4.99
N PRO A 315 6.93 5.56 5.47
CA PRO A 315 6.97 6.42 6.64
C PRO A 315 6.14 7.71 6.51
N LEU A 316 6.14 8.33 5.32
CA LEU A 316 5.32 9.51 5.07
C LEU A 316 3.83 9.19 5.22
N TYR A 317 3.38 8.09 4.63
CA TYR A 317 2.01 7.62 4.73
C TYR A 317 1.60 7.31 6.18
N LEU A 318 2.51 6.83 7.02
CA LEU A 318 2.20 6.56 8.41
C LEU A 318 2.09 7.81 9.29
N LEU A 319 2.85 8.86 8.96
CA LEU A 319 2.97 10.06 9.79
C LEU A 319 2.03 11.19 9.34
N HIS A 320 1.55 11.18 8.09
CA HIS A 320 0.87 12.35 7.54
C HIS A 320 -0.43 12.74 8.24
N GLU A 321 -1.23 11.79 8.72
CA GLU A 321 -2.59 12.08 9.17
C GLU A 321 -2.62 12.74 10.55
N GLU A 322 -2.44 12.00 11.64
CA GLU A 322 -2.59 12.55 12.99
C GLU A 322 -1.55 13.63 13.33
N LEU A 323 -0.28 13.39 12.99
CA LEU A 323 0.78 14.37 13.22
C LEU A 323 0.63 15.57 12.27
N GLY A 324 0.32 15.35 10.99
CA GLY A 324 0.13 16.46 10.05
C GLY A 324 -1.06 17.34 10.39
N TRP A 325 -2.18 16.75 10.82
CA TRP A 325 -3.33 17.51 11.32
C TRP A 325 -3.01 18.30 12.59
N ALA A 326 -2.27 17.71 13.53
CA ALA A 326 -1.80 18.43 14.72
C ALA A 326 -0.93 19.64 14.33
N MET A 327 0.04 19.46 13.43
CA MET A 327 0.87 20.55 12.93
C MET A 327 0.05 21.66 12.25
N ILE A 328 -0.96 21.30 11.44
CA ILE A 328 -1.85 22.27 10.79
C ILE A 328 -2.60 23.10 11.83
N ARG A 329 -3.19 22.47 12.86
CA ARG A 329 -3.93 23.16 13.92
C ARG A 329 -3.06 24.20 14.64
N GLU A 330 -1.82 23.82 14.97
CA GLU A 330 -0.91 24.69 15.72
C GLU A 330 -0.32 25.81 14.85
N LEU A 331 -0.01 25.55 13.58
CA LEU A 331 0.68 26.51 12.72
C LEU A 331 -0.26 27.50 12.02
N TYR A 332 -1.49 27.09 11.69
CA TYR A 332 -2.37 27.87 10.82
C TYR A 332 -2.62 29.29 11.31
N GLY A 333 -2.89 29.47 12.60
CA GLY A 333 -3.16 30.79 13.20
C GLY A 333 -1.94 31.73 13.19
N HIS A 334 -0.73 31.21 13.02
CA HIS A 334 0.52 31.96 13.11
C HIS A 334 1.08 32.39 11.75
N VAL A 335 1.01 31.49 10.76
CA VAL A 335 1.69 31.69 9.46
C VAL A 335 0.75 31.65 8.26
N GLY A 336 -0.56 31.40 8.47
CA GLY A 336 -1.55 31.32 7.40
C GLY A 336 -1.54 30.00 6.63
N ALA A 337 -2.50 29.85 5.70
CA ALA A 337 -2.83 28.55 5.09
C ALA A 337 -1.71 27.96 4.22
N TRP A 338 -1.22 28.71 3.24
CA TRP A 338 -0.20 28.22 2.30
C TRP A 338 1.16 27.93 2.96
N PRO A 339 1.71 28.81 3.82
CA PRO A 339 2.93 28.49 4.55
C PRO A 339 2.76 27.29 5.48
N THR A 340 1.61 27.15 6.16
CA THR A 340 1.32 25.98 7.00
C THR A 340 1.34 24.69 6.18
N LEU A 341 0.69 24.67 5.02
CA LEU A 341 0.68 23.50 4.14
C LEU A 341 2.11 23.11 3.70
N GLY A 342 2.91 24.11 3.28
CA GLY A 342 4.29 23.90 2.86
C GLY A 342 5.20 23.40 3.98
N ILE A 343 5.16 24.05 5.15
CA ILE A 343 5.96 23.71 6.33
C ILE A 343 5.62 22.30 6.83
N THR A 344 4.33 22.00 7.00
CA THR A 344 3.88 20.68 7.46
C THR A 344 4.30 19.58 6.49
N THR A 345 4.12 19.79 5.18
CA THR A 345 4.53 18.81 4.16
C THR A 345 6.05 18.59 4.16
N ALA A 346 6.84 19.66 4.20
CA ALA A 346 8.30 19.58 4.22
C ALA A 346 8.81 18.88 5.50
N ALA A 347 8.25 19.22 6.66
CA ALA A 347 8.59 18.61 7.93
C ALA A 347 8.26 17.11 7.95
N LEU A 348 7.11 16.70 7.40
CA LEU A 348 6.74 15.30 7.31
C LEU A 348 7.62 14.51 6.34
N ILE A 349 8.04 15.11 5.22
CA ILE A 349 9.03 14.47 4.32
C ILE A 349 10.37 14.31 5.02
N ALA A 350 10.83 15.32 5.75
CA ALA A 350 12.06 15.25 6.54
C ALA A 350 11.97 14.18 7.63
N LEU A 351 10.85 14.11 8.36
CA LEU A 351 10.63 13.09 9.38
C LEU A 351 10.51 11.69 8.78
N ALA A 352 9.83 11.54 7.64
CA ALA A 352 9.78 10.28 6.91
C ALA A 352 11.19 9.81 6.50
N TRP A 353 12.07 10.73 6.10
CA TRP A 353 13.47 10.42 5.84
C TRP A 353 14.22 9.98 7.09
N LEU A 354 14.00 10.63 8.25
CA LEU A 354 14.60 10.22 9.53
C LEU A 354 14.14 8.81 9.93
N VAL A 355 12.83 8.52 9.86
CA VAL A 355 12.28 7.19 10.15
C VAL A 355 12.85 6.15 9.19
N HIS A 356 12.91 6.47 7.88
CA HIS A 356 13.55 5.58 6.91
C HIS A 356 15.02 5.30 7.27
N ARG A 357 15.78 6.33 7.63
CA ARG A 357 17.22 6.25 7.90
C ARG A 357 17.56 5.50 9.19
N PHE A 358 16.79 5.73 10.24
CA PHE A 358 17.09 5.30 11.61
C PHE A 358 16.22 4.15 12.13
N VAL A 359 15.05 3.89 11.52
CA VAL A 359 14.16 2.80 11.94
C VAL A 359 14.15 1.70 10.87
N GLU A 360 13.79 2.04 9.63
CA GLU A 360 13.62 1.03 8.59
C GLU A 360 14.94 0.43 8.09
N ARG A 361 15.94 1.27 7.77
CA ARG A 361 17.21 0.79 7.23
C ARG A 361 17.94 -0.17 8.20
N PRO A 362 18.03 0.11 9.51
CA PRO A 362 18.60 -0.85 10.46
C PRO A 362 17.85 -2.18 10.49
N ALA A 363 16.51 -2.17 10.53
CA ALA A 363 15.70 -3.38 10.51
C ALA A 363 15.92 -4.20 9.22
N GLN A 364 16.01 -3.54 8.07
CA GLN A 364 16.30 -4.17 6.78
C GLN A 364 17.72 -4.76 6.73
N ASN A 365 18.72 -4.09 7.30
CA ASN A 365 20.09 -4.60 7.35
C ASN A 365 20.20 -5.83 8.27
N TRP A 366 19.50 -5.80 9.41
CA TRP A 366 19.41 -6.95 10.31
C TRP A 366 18.80 -8.18 9.62
N LEU A 367 17.71 -7.98 8.87
CA LEU A 367 17.10 -9.05 8.06
C LEU A 367 18.10 -9.69 7.11
N ARG A 368 18.85 -8.87 6.36
CA ARG A 368 19.84 -9.35 5.40
C ARG A 368 20.93 -10.16 6.08
N ALA A 369 21.46 -9.67 7.19
CA ALA A 369 22.49 -10.38 7.94
C ALA A 369 22.00 -11.74 8.43
N ALA A 370 20.76 -11.82 8.91
CA ALA A 370 20.21 -13.07 9.39
C ALA A 370 19.84 -14.07 8.29
N LEU A 371 19.29 -13.61 7.15
CA LEU A 371 19.07 -14.47 5.99
C LEU A 371 20.39 -14.99 5.39
N ALA A 372 21.44 -14.18 5.38
CA ALA A 372 22.76 -14.61 4.96
C ALA A 372 23.31 -15.75 5.84
N ARG A 373 23.12 -15.65 7.17
CA ARG A 373 23.49 -16.70 8.14
C ARG A 373 22.71 -18.01 7.95
N GLU A 374 21.42 -17.93 7.65
CA GLU A 374 20.59 -19.10 7.34
C GLU A 374 21.05 -19.79 6.05
N SER A 375 21.42 -19.02 5.01
CA SER A 375 21.94 -19.61 3.77
C SER A 375 23.35 -20.23 3.90
N SER A 376 24.14 -19.82 4.91
CA SER A 376 25.48 -20.35 5.15
C SER A 376 25.52 -21.57 6.09
N ASN A 377 24.45 -21.84 6.85
CA ASN A 377 24.32 -23.03 7.69
C ASN A 377 23.39 -24.04 7.00
N PRO A 378 23.91 -25.04 6.26
CA PRO A 378 23.05 -26.09 5.72
C PRO A 378 22.40 -26.86 6.88
N PRO A 379 21.14 -27.33 6.71
CA PRO A 379 20.48 -28.11 7.74
C PRO A 379 21.31 -29.36 8.01
N THR A 380 21.71 -29.56 9.27
CA THR A 380 22.25 -30.82 9.75
C THR A 380 21.17 -31.88 9.54
N LEU A 381 21.34 -32.72 8.52
CA LEU A 381 20.52 -33.91 8.34
C LEU A 381 20.53 -34.70 9.66
N PRO A 382 19.37 -35.15 10.18
CA PRO A 382 19.36 -36.04 11.32
C PRO A 382 20.19 -37.27 10.96
N ARG A 383 21.21 -37.57 11.78
CA ARG A 383 21.90 -38.86 11.70
C ARG A 383 20.85 -39.92 12.08
N SER A 384 20.69 -40.86 11.15
CA SER A 384 19.85 -42.08 11.16
C SER A 384 19.38 -42.57 12.51
#